data_AF-A0AAU4YZP8-F1
#
_entry.id   AF-A0AAU4YZP8-F1
#
_cell.length_a   1.000
_cell.length_b   1.000
_cell.length_c   1.000
_cell.angle_alpha   90.00
_cell.angle_beta   90.00
_cell.angle_gamma   90.00
#
_symmetry.space_group_name_H-M   'P 1'
#
loop_
_entity.id
_entity.type
_entity.pdbx_description
1 polymer ?
#
loop_
_entity_poly.entity_id
_entity_poly.type
_entity_poly.pdbx_seq_one_letter_code
_entity_poly.pdbx_strand_id
1 'polypeptide(L)'
;MIVEFWIGGKRNLASDRHEVQKAIERALNEIESEREVPVGFYAGTIASFHVFNIPAGSEVPRFADNALTVGINRATGYGGMTWWGEKIPEYPDQAHWVTRNRNPPNFDPRVTADPGHPLWYDKRNVVPMKEVASALEDFCFNNGKRPTVVEWEPSTVNGQRLDS
;
A
#
# COMPACT_ATOMS: atom_id res chain seq x y z
N MET A 1 -19.56 5.73 -0.06
CA MET A 1 -18.10 5.66 0.14
C MET A 1 -17.44 6.00 -1.16
N ILE A 2 -16.33 6.74 -1.11
CA ILE A 2 -15.48 7.01 -2.27
C ILE A 2 -14.09 6.48 -1.92
N VAL A 3 -13.48 5.74 -2.84
CA VAL A 3 -12.07 5.35 -2.77
C VAL A 3 -11.31 6.21 -3.77
N GLU A 4 -10.42 7.05 -3.27
CA GLU A 4 -9.42 7.71 -4.11
C GLU A 4 -8.21 6.79 -4.20
N PHE A 5 -7.65 6.66 -5.40
CA PHE A 5 -6.43 5.90 -5.56
C PHE A 5 -5.50 6.51 -6.60
N TRP A 6 -4.21 6.36 -6.35
CA TRP A 6 -3.13 6.84 -7.18
C TRP A 6 -2.33 5.64 -7.64
N ILE A 7 -2.08 5.52 -8.94
CA ILE A 7 -1.18 4.49 -9.50
C ILE A 7 -0.17 5.22 -10.38
N GLY A 8 1.12 5.11 -10.06
CA GLY A 8 2.18 5.81 -10.81
C GLY A 8 1.95 7.33 -10.90
N GLY A 9 1.41 7.94 -9.84
CA GLY A 9 1.14 9.38 -9.76
C GLY A 9 -0.15 9.85 -10.47
N LYS A 10 -0.95 8.93 -11.04
CA LYS A 10 -2.24 9.29 -11.66
C LYS A 10 -3.39 9.09 -10.68
N ARG A 11 -4.13 10.16 -10.40
CA ARG A 11 -5.31 10.16 -9.53
C ARG A 11 -6.52 9.52 -10.21
N ASN A 12 -7.25 8.70 -9.47
CA ASN A 12 -8.51 8.06 -9.89
C ASN A 12 -9.50 8.02 -8.72
N LEU A 13 -10.77 7.81 -9.03
CA LEU A 13 -11.84 7.64 -8.05
C LEU A 13 -12.63 6.37 -8.37
N ALA A 14 -13.11 5.71 -7.32
CA ALA A 14 -14.09 4.64 -7.36
C ALA A 14 -15.20 4.94 -6.34
N SER A 15 -16.45 4.82 -6.76
CA SER A 15 -17.62 5.28 -6.01
C SER A 15 -18.64 4.17 -5.71
N ASP A 16 -18.46 3.00 -6.31
CA ASP A 16 -19.21 1.79 -6.02
C ASP A 16 -18.30 0.56 -5.88
N ARG A 17 -18.89 -0.57 -5.45
CA ARG A 17 -18.16 -1.81 -5.18
C ARG A 17 -17.44 -2.36 -6.43
N HIS A 18 -18.03 -2.22 -7.60
CA HIS A 18 -17.47 -2.72 -8.85
C HIS A 18 -16.27 -1.87 -9.29
N GLU A 19 -16.38 -0.55 -9.18
CA GLU A 19 -15.28 0.37 -9.43
C GLU A 19 -14.12 0.14 -8.45
N VAL A 20 -14.41 -0.13 -7.18
CA VAL A 20 -13.39 -0.45 -6.17
C VAL A 20 -12.67 -1.75 -6.53
N GLN A 21 -13.40 -2.80 -6.90
CA GLN A 21 -12.76 -4.06 -7.31
C GLN A 21 -11.84 -3.86 -8.52
N LYS A 22 -12.30 -3.09 -9.53
CA LYS A 22 -11.47 -2.70 -10.67
C LYS A 22 -10.26 -1.88 -10.25
N ALA A 23 -10.37 -0.98 -9.29
CA ALA A 23 -9.24 -0.20 -8.79
C ALA A 23 -8.17 -1.11 -8.18
N ILE A 24 -8.59 -2.12 -7.41
CA ILE A 24 -7.70 -3.13 -6.82
C ILE A 24 -7.02 -3.94 -7.94
N GLU A 25 -7.78 -4.48 -8.89
CA GLU A 25 -7.24 -5.22 -10.04
C GLU A 25 -6.24 -4.37 -10.84
N ARG A 26 -6.56 -3.09 -11.06
CA ARG A 26 -5.66 -2.16 -11.74
C ARG A 26 -4.37 -1.97 -10.96
N ALA A 27 -4.41 -1.74 -9.65
CA ALA A 27 -3.19 -1.62 -8.85
C ALA A 27 -2.33 -2.89 -8.91
N LEU A 28 -2.94 -4.07 -8.79
CA LEU A 28 -2.22 -5.35 -8.87
C LEU A 28 -1.54 -5.59 -10.23
N ASN A 29 -2.07 -5.01 -11.31
CA ASN A 29 -1.58 -5.23 -12.68
C ASN A 29 -0.72 -4.08 -13.24
N GLU A 30 -1.00 -2.84 -12.86
CA GLU A 30 -0.38 -1.62 -13.39
C GLU A 30 0.83 -1.16 -12.58
N ILE A 31 0.98 -1.61 -11.32
CA ILE A 31 2.21 -1.34 -10.56
C ILE A 31 3.40 -1.94 -11.31
N GLU A 32 4.39 -1.08 -11.53
CA GLU A 32 5.60 -1.42 -12.26
C GLU A 32 6.66 -1.85 -11.26
N SER A 33 7.26 -3.01 -11.49
CA SER A 33 8.39 -3.50 -10.71
C SER A 33 9.67 -2.79 -11.12
N GLU A 34 10.68 -2.89 -10.26
CA GLU A 34 12.01 -2.41 -10.56
C GLU A 34 12.57 -3.05 -11.85
N ARG A 35 13.37 -2.29 -12.59
CA ARG A 35 14.08 -2.76 -13.78
C ARG A 35 15.28 -1.90 -14.10
N GLU A 36 16.25 -2.50 -14.78
CA GLU A 36 17.31 -1.76 -15.46
C GLU A 36 16.73 -0.94 -16.62
N VAL A 37 17.28 0.25 -16.81
CA VAL A 37 16.95 1.16 -17.91
C VAL A 37 18.24 1.68 -18.55
N PRO A 38 18.22 2.14 -19.81
CA PRO A 38 19.45 2.52 -20.53
C PRO A 38 20.35 3.53 -19.79
N VAL A 39 19.76 4.36 -18.93
CA VAL A 39 20.50 5.29 -18.08
C VAL A 39 20.06 5.11 -16.62
N GLY A 40 20.71 4.15 -15.95
CA GLY A 40 20.55 3.93 -14.51
C GLY A 40 19.50 2.88 -14.17
N PHE A 41 18.59 3.22 -13.27
CA PHE A 41 17.70 2.27 -12.62
C PHE A 41 16.30 2.86 -12.48
N TYR A 42 15.30 2.06 -12.83
CA TYR A 42 13.91 2.39 -12.57
C TYR A 42 13.45 1.66 -11.31
N ALA A 43 13.13 2.41 -10.26
CA ALA A 43 12.78 1.85 -8.96
C ALA A 43 11.43 1.11 -8.94
N GLY A 44 10.59 1.29 -9.96
CA GLY A 44 9.20 0.84 -9.95
C GLY A 44 8.22 1.97 -9.62
N THR A 45 6.94 1.62 -9.52
CA THR A 45 5.89 2.50 -9.00
C THR A 45 5.25 1.93 -7.73
N ILE A 46 4.44 2.76 -7.10
CA ILE A 46 3.55 2.39 -6.01
C ILE A 46 2.12 2.75 -6.40
N ALA A 47 1.17 2.15 -5.68
CA ALA A 47 -0.19 2.66 -5.58
C ALA A 47 -0.47 3.17 -4.18
N SER A 48 -1.33 4.19 -4.05
CA SER A 48 -1.84 4.65 -2.75
C SER A 48 -3.35 4.75 -2.80
N PHE A 49 -4.03 4.23 -1.79
CA PHE A 49 -5.48 4.21 -1.67
C PHE A 49 -5.90 5.02 -0.44
N HIS A 50 -6.96 5.80 -0.57
CA HIS A 50 -7.59 6.57 0.49
C HIS A 50 -9.09 6.29 0.48
N VAL A 51 -9.67 6.00 1.64
CA VAL A 51 -11.11 5.75 1.76
C VAL A 51 -11.79 6.92 2.45
N PHE A 52 -12.81 7.46 1.78
CA PHE A 52 -13.67 8.52 2.28
C PHE A 52 -15.06 7.96 2.55
N ASN A 53 -15.50 8.01 3.81
CA ASN A 53 -16.84 7.59 4.20
C ASN A 53 -17.89 8.69 3.94
N ILE A 54 -18.00 9.08 2.67
CA ILE A 54 -18.95 10.09 2.17
C ILE A 54 -19.84 9.49 1.06
N PRO A 55 -21.04 10.06 0.82
CA PRO A 55 -21.90 9.62 -0.27
C PRO A 55 -21.22 9.72 -1.65
N ALA A 56 -21.55 8.82 -2.57
CA ALA A 56 -21.08 8.91 -3.95
C ALA A 56 -21.51 10.24 -4.58
N GLY A 57 -20.65 10.83 -5.41
CA GLY A 57 -20.86 12.15 -6.03
C GLY A 57 -20.56 13.34 -5.11
N SER A 58 -20.19 13.12 -3.85
CA SER A 58 -19.72 14.18 -2.96
C SER A 58 -18.33 14.68 -3.39
N GLU A 59 -18.03 15.93 -3.07
CA GLU A 59 -16.68 16.45 -3.18
C GLU A 59 -15.75 15.71 -2.21
N VAL A 60 -14.62 15.23 -2.72
CA VAL A 60 -13.61 14.54 -1.91
C VAL A 60 -12.84 15.57 -1.08
N PRO A 61 -12.75 15.41 0.26
CA PRO A 61 -11.95 16.28 1.11
C PRO A 61 -10.50 16.42 0.63
N ARG A 62 -9.90 17.58 0.91
CA ARG A 62 -8.50 17.86 0.54
C ARG A 62 -7.50 16.91 1.21
N PHE A 63 -7.83 16.42 2.41
CA PHE A 63 -6.96 15.56 3.20
C PHE A 63 -7.70 14.27 3.53
N ALA A 64 -7.03 13.14 3.35
CA ALA A 64 -7.51 11.85 3.80
C ALA A 64 -7.12 11.63 5.26
N ASP A 65 -7.95 10.89 6.00
CA ASP A 65 -7.65 10.46 7.38
C ASP A 65 -6.95 9.11 7.43
N ASN A 66 -6.68 8.52 6.27
CA ASN A 66 -6.03 7.22 6.12
C ASN A 66 -5.34 7.12 4.76
N ALA A 67 -4.35 6.24 4.67
CA ALA A 67 -3.91 5.70 3.40
C ALA A 67 -3.36 4.28 3.54
N LEU A 68 -3.49 3.52 2.47
CA LEU A 68 -2.77 2.27 2.25
C LEU A 68 -1.92 2.41 0.99
N THR A 69 -0.61 2.39 1.16
CA THR A 69 0.36 2.43 0.06
C THR A 69 0.89 1.03 -0.20
N VAL A 70 0.98 0.64 -1.47
CA VAL A 70 1.33 -0.69 -1.95
C VAL A 70 2.44 -0.59 -2.98
N GLY A 71 3.46 -1.43 -2.84
CA GLY A 71 4.41 -1.77 -3.89
C GLY A 71 4.34 -3.26 -4.23
N ILE A 72 4.65 -3.62 -5.47
CA ILE A 72 4.61 -5.01 -5.96
C ILE A 72 5.82 -5.30 -6.86
N ASN A 73 6.50 -6.41 -6.59
CA ASN A 73 7.42 -7.02 -7.54
C ASN A 73 6.82 -8.30 -8.12
N ARG A 74 6.22 -8.18 -9.31
CA ARG A 74 5.52 -9.29 -9.98
C ARG A 74 6.46 -10.43 -10.38
N ALA A 75 7.72 -10.14 -10.67
CA ALA A 75 8.71 -11.16 -11.02
C ALA A 75 9.01 -12.10 -9.84
N THR A 76 8.85 -11.60 -8.61
CA THR A 76 9.11 -12.37 -7.39
C THR A 76 7.83 -12.90 -6.73
N GLY A 77 6.66 -12.35 -7.08
CA GLY A 77 5.37 -12.71 -6.48
C GLY A 77 5.12 -12.09 -5.10
N TYR A 78 5.89 -11.06 -4.73
CA TYR A 78 5.79 -10.36 -3.44
C TYR A 78 5.33 -8.92 -3.61
N GLY A 79 4.69 -8.40 -2.57
CA GLY A 79 4.45 -6.97 -2.39
C GLY A 79 4.64 -6.56 -0.93
N GLY A 80 4.56 -5.27 -0.67
CA GLY A 80 4.76 -4.68 0.65
C GLY A 80 3.83 -3.49 0.80
N MET A 81 3.39 -3.24 2.03
CA MET A 81 2.37 -2.22 2.29
C MET A 81 2.73 -1.36 3.48
N THR A 82 2.47 -0.06 3.36
CA THR A 82 2.41 0.86 4.51
C THR A 82 0.99 1.34 4.69
N TRP A 83 0.56 1.40 5.94
CA TRP A 83 -0.71 1.99 6.32
C TRP A 83 -0.46 3.14 7.29
N TRP A 84 -1.23 4.21 7.13
CA TRP A 84 -1.40 5.20 8.17
C TRP A 84 -2.86 5.60 8.28
N GLY A 85 -3.27 6.02 9.47
CA GLY A 85 -4.64 6.44 9.73
C GLY A 85 -4.87 6.69 11.21
N GLU A 86 -6.14 6.64 11.64
CA GLU A 86 -6.55 6.94 13.02
C GLU A 86 -5.62 6.34 14.09
N LYS A 87 -5.38 7.13 15.14
CA LYS A 87 -4.55 6.77 16.29
C LYS A 87 -5.06 5.48 16.92
N ILE A 88 -4.23 4.44 16.88
CA ILE A 88 -4.49 3.20 17.59
C ILE A 88 -4.33 3.50 19.09
N PRO A 89 -5.35 3.27 19.94
CA PRO A 89 -5.29 3.63 21.36
C PRO A 89 -4.08 3.04 22.08
N GLU A 90 -3.65 1.84 21.68
CA GLU A 90 -2.49 1.15 22.23
C GLU A 90 -1.16 1.82 21.84
N TYR A 91 -1.14 2.62 20.77
CA TYR A 91 0.03 3.32 20.26
C TYR A 91 -0.35 4.76 19.82
N PRO A 92 -0.66 5.65 20.78
CA PRO A 92 -1.21 6.98 20.50
C PRO A 92 -0.26 7.90 19.72
N ASP A 93 1.03 7.58 19.74
CA ASP A 93 2.10 8.30 19.05
C ASP A 93 2.55 7.62 17.75
N GLN A 94 1.93 6.48 17.37
CA GLN A 94 2.29 5.72 16.16
C GLN A 94 1.22 5.81 15.08
N ALA A 95 1.46 6.67 14.09
CA ALA A 95 0.57 6.82 12.94
C ALA A 95 0.87 5.84 11.78
N HIS A 96 2.11 5.36 11.67
CA HIS A 96 2.56 4.60 10.49
C HIS A 96 2.87 3.14 10.82
N TRP A 97 2.48 2.26 9.90
CA TRP A 97 2.60 0.82 10.06
C TRP A 97 3.06 0.21 8.75
N VAL A 98 3.84 -0.85 8.85
CA VAL A 98 4.27 -1.63 7.71
C VAL A 98 3.83 -3.08 7.89
N THR A 99 3.55 -3.77 6.79
CA THR A 99 3.30 -5.20 6.81
C THR A 99 4.43 -5.96 7.49
N ARG A 100 4.07 -7.00 8.25
CA ARG A 100 4.99 -7.92 8.91
C ARG A 100 4.83 -9.32 8.33
N ASN A 101 5.90 -9.87 7.77
CA ASN A 101 5.94 -11.25 7.31
C ASN A 101 6.76 -12.10 8.30
N ARG A 102 6.10 -13.07 8.95
CA ARG A 102 6.74 -14.02 9.87
C ARG A 102 7.65 -15.04 9.17
N ASN A 103 7.42 -15.26 7.87
CA ASN A 103 8.16 -16.20 7.04
C ASN A 103 8.74 -15.45 5.83
N PRO A 104 9.67 -14.51 6.05
CA PRO A 104 10.21 -13.70 4.97
C PRO A 104 10.96 -14.55 3.94
N PRO A 105 10.99 -14.13 2.66
CA PRO A 105 11.82 -14.80 1.67
C PRO A 105 13.29 -14.79 2.09
N ASN A 106 14.03 -15.82 1.68
CA ASN A 106 15.47 -15.91 1.94
C ASN A 106 16.31 -15.02 1.00
N PHE A 107 15.67 -14.33 0.06
CA PHE A 107 16.24 -13.34 -0.85
C PHE A 107 15.57 -11.97 -0.63
N ASP A 108 16.17 -10.91 -1.18
CA ASP A 108 15.54 -9.58 -1.24
C ASP A 108 14.64 -9.48 -2.49
N PRO A 109 13.31 -9.39 -2.35
CA PRO A 109 12.42 -9.32 -3.51
C PRO A 109 12.39 -7.94 -4.17
N ARG A 110 13.10 -6.94 -3.62
CA ARG A 110 13.20 -5.59 -4.19
C ARG A 110 11.84 -4.97 -4.51
N VAL A 111 10.90 -5.11 -3.57
CA VAL A 111 9.58 -4.48 -3.69
C VAL A 111 9.72 -2.99 -3.39
N THR A 112 9.27 -2.14 -4.30
CA THR A 112 9.33 -0.69 -4.15
C THR A 112 8.55 -0.20 -2.92
N ALA A 113 9.20 0.52 -2.01
CA ALA A 113 8.54 1.13 -0.84
C ALA A 113 8.21 2.60 -1.12
N ASP A 114 9.21 3.37 -1.53
CA ASP A 114 9.07 4.75 -1.95
C ASP A 114 9.95 4.97 -3.20
N PRO A 115 9.37 5.32 -4.37
CA PRO A 115 10.14 5.60 -5.58
C PRO A 115 11.13 6.77 -5.44
N GLY A 116 10.97 7.62 -4.41
CA GLY A 116 11.84 8.73 -4.04
C GLY A 116 12.93 8.35 -3.02
N HIS A 117 12.59 7.72 -1.89
CA HIS A 117 13.54 7.29 -0.83
C HIS A 117 12.84 6.63 0.39
N PRO A 118 13.32 5.54 1.04
CA PRO A 118 14.12 4.42 0.55
C PRO A 118 13.40 3.61 -0.53
N LEU A 119 14.18 3.07 -1.46
CA LEU A 119 13.63 2.46 -2.67
C LEU A 119 12.84 1.16 -2.41
N TRP A 120 13.23 0.35 -1.43
CA TRP A 120 12.64 -0.99 -1.23
C TRP A 120 12.22 -1.27 0.21
N TYR A 121 11.20 -2.12 0.35
CA TYR A 121 10.83 -2.71 1.64
C TYR A 121 11.90 -3.69 2.14
N ASP A 122 12.11 -3.73 3.45
CA ASP A 122 12.83 -4.85 4.10
C ASP A 122 12.11 -6.17 3.75
N LYS A 123 12.85 -7.25 3.48
CA LYS A 123 12.27 -8.58 3.20
C LYS A 123 11.37 -9.11 4.32
N ARG A 124 11.53 -8.65 5.56
CA ARG A 124 10.64 -8.93 6.70
C ARG A 124 9.28 -8.26 6.56
N ASN A 125 9.16 -7.29 5.67
CA ASN A 125 7.96 -6.51 5.47
C ASN A 125 7.22 -6.84 4.17
N VAL A 126 7.76 -7.74 3.34
CA VAL A 126 7.11 -8.15 2.08
C VAL A 126 6.33 -9.44 2.27
N VAL A 127 5.10 -9.47 1.75
CA VAL A 127 4.16 -10.58 1.84
C VAL A 127 3.81 -11.10 0.43
N PRO A 128 3.34 -12.34 0.28
CA PRO A 128 2.84 -12.85 -1.00
C PRO A 128 1.78 -11.92 -1.63
N MET A 129 1.79 -11.77 -2.95
CA MET A 129 0.83 -10.90 -3.66
C MET A 129 -0.65 -11.20 -3.36
N LYS A 130 -0.99 -12.46 -3.06
CA LYS A 130 -2.35 -12.83 -2.63
C LYS A 130 -2.78 -12.11 -1.34
N GLU A 131 -1.85 -11.91 -0.40
CA GLU A 131 -2.10 -11.23 0.87
C GLU A 131 -2.24 -9.72 0.65
N VAL A 132 -1.48 -9.16 -0.30
CA VAL A 132 -1.65 -7.77 -0.75
C VAL A 132 -3.04 -7.56 -1.33
N ALA A 133 -3.51 -8.44 -2.21
CA ALA A 133 -4.84 -8.37 -2.79
C ALA A 133 -5.94 -8.41 -1.71
N SER A 134 -5.86 -9.37 -0.78
CA SER A 134 -6.81 -9.47 0.33
C SER A 134 -6.77 -8.25 1.26
N ALA A 135 -5.60 -7.68 1.53
CA ALA A 135 -5.48 -6.50 2.38
C ALA A 135 -6.02 -5.22 1.71
N LEU A 136 -5.84 -5.07 0.39
CA LEU A 136 -6.46 -3.98 -0.38
C LEU A 136 -7.99 -4.07 -0.34
N GLU A 137 -8.55 -5.28 -0.51
CA GLU A 137 -9.99 -5.51 -0.38
C GLU A 137 -10.48 -5.17 1.03
N ASP A 138 -9.82 -5.69 2.07
CA ASP A 138 -10.18 -5.40 3.46
C ASP A 138 -10.13 -3.88 3.73
N PHE A 139 -9.04 -3.20 3.40
CA PHE A 139 -8.90 -1.75 3.55
C PHE A 139 -10.04 -0.96 2.87
N CYS A 140 -10.33 -1.27 1.61
CA CYS A 140 -11.35 -0.56 0.86
C CYS A 140 -12.75 -0.80 1.44
N PHE A 141 -13.04 -2.01 1.91
CA PHE A 141 -14.38 -2.38 2.38
C PHE A 141 -14.57 -2.24 3.90
N ASN A 142 -13.52 -1.97 4.67
CA ASN A 142 -13.57 -1.74 6.11
C ASN A 142 -13.53 -0.25 6.52
N ASN A 143 -13.74 0.66 5.56
CA ASN A 143 -13.68 2.12 5.71
C ASN A 143 -12.26 2.68 5.94
N GLY A 144 -11.24 2.10 5.29
CA GLY A 144 -9.87 2.61 5.36
C GLY A 144 -9.15 2.31 6.68
N LYS A 145 -9.74 1.44 7.51
CA LYS A 145 -9.09 0.94 8.73
C LYS A 145 -7.94 0.04 8.35
N ARG A 146 -6.95 -0.04 9.25
CA ARG A 146 -5.80 -0.94 9.07
C ARG A 146 -6.28 -2.37 8.80
N PRO A 147 -5.89 -2.99 7.67
CA PRO A 147 -6.29 -4.36 7.34
C PRO A 147 -5.98 -5.36 8.44
N THR A 148 -6.90 -6.30 8.67
CA THR A 148 -6.82 -7.34 9.70
C THR A 148 -6.33 -8.67 9.15
N VAL A 149 -6.34 -8.84 7.83
CA VAL A 149 -5.94 -10.07 7.13
C VAL A 149 -4.43 -10.27 7.02
N VAL A 150 -3.63 -9.27 7.41
CA VAL A 150 -2.17 -9.32 7.47
C VAL A 150 -1.69 -8.78 8.81
N GLU A 151 -0.47 -9.16 9.19
CA GLU A 151 0.17 -8.61 10.38
C GLU A 151 0.86 -7.28 10.07
N TRP A 152 0.93 -6.43 11.08
CA TRP A 152 1.52 -5.10 11.00
C TRP A 152 2.50 -4.87 12.13
N GLU A 153 3.45 -3.98 11.90
CA GLU A 153 4.33 -3.47 12.93
C GLU A 153 4.62 -1.98 12.76
N PRO A 154 5.02 -1.28 13.85
CA PRO A 154 5.35 0.14 13.79
C PRO A 154 6.46 0.44 12.78
N SER A 155 6.30 1.51 12.00
CA SER A 155 7.28 1.93 11.01
C SER A 155 7.42 3.45 10.93
N THR A 156 8.40 3.90 10.14
CA THR A 156 8.43 5.26 9.62
C THR A 156 7.38 5.42 8.52
N VAL A 157 7.16 6.66 8.08
CA VAL A 157 6.25 6.99 6.96
C VAL A 157 6.59 6.25 5.67
N ASN A 158 7.88 5.93 5.45
CA ASN A 158 8.33 5.24 4.24
C ASN A 158 8.49 3.72 4.44
N GLY A 159 7.90 3.16 5.51
CA GLY A 159 7.85 1.71 5.73
C GLY A 159 9.13 1.08 6.27
N GLN A 160 10.08 1.90 6.75
CA GLN A 160 11.24 1.37 7.49
C GLN A 160 10.81 0.96 8.90
N ARG A 161 11.32 -0.17 9.36
CA ARG A 161 11.02 -0.65 10.71
C ARG A 161 11.72 0.25 11.73
N LEU A 162 11.12 0.41 12.91
CA LEU A 162 11.74 1.21 13.98
C LEU A 162 12.88 0.48 14.71
N ASP A 163 13.02 -0.83 14.48
CA ASP A 163 14.09 -1.69 15.01
C ASP A 163 15.22 -1.93 13.99
N SER A 164 15.25 -1.16 12.90
CA SER A 164 16.27 -1.26 11.84
C SER A 164 17.62 -0.69 12.26
#